data_AF-A0A972WF46-F1
#
_entry.id   AF-A0A972WF46-F1
#
_cell.length_a   1.000
_cell.length_b   1.000
_cell.length_c   1.000
_cell.angle_alpha   90.00
_cell.angle_beta   90.00
_cell.angle_gamma   90.00
#
_symmetry.space_group_name_H-M   'P 1'
#
loop_
_entity.id
_entity.type
_entity.pdbx_description
1 polymer ?
#
loop_
_entity_poly.entity_id
_entity_poly.type
_entity_poly.pdbx_seq_one_letter_code
_entity_poly.pdbx_strand_id
1 'polypeptide(L)'
;PRRFSASFFEASLDLDSAKVGALYLDSCKRMRGDKARFIDKLPQNYLLIPFILKALPNAKIVHLTRDPMDSCFASYKQLFADAYLHSYDLEEMARHHCRYRHLMDVWRDRFPGRFFDISYEDTVLDLEHNARELIHYLDLPWEDACLRFHERSEAVSTASAVQVREPVHTRSIGRWRKYQNQLAPMQKVLAEHGVFPSSQN
;
A
#
# COMPACT_ATOMS: atom_id res chain seq x y z
N PRO A 1 -3.24 -24.03 -7.81
CA PRO A 1 -1.88 -23.43 -7.82
C PRO A 1 -1.62 -22.71 -6.47
N ARG A 2 -0.36 -22.63 -6.02
CA ARG A 2 0.01 -21.86 -4.82
C ARG A 2 -0.25 -20.37 -5.09
N ARG A 3 -0.83 -19.63 -4.15
CA ARG A 3 -1.06 -18.18 -4.31
C ARG A 3 0.26 -17.47 -4.61
N PHE A 4 0.22 -16.56 -5.58
CA PHE A 4 1.37 -15.76 -6.03
C PHE A 4 2.58 -16.56 -6.55
N SER A 5 2.42 -17.83 -6.95
CA SER A 5 3.47 -18.57 -7.66
C SER A 5 3.51 -18.22 -9.16
N ALA A 6 4.64 -18.44 -9.83
CA ALA A 6 4.75 -18.29 -11.28
C ALA A 6 3.62 -19.06 -12.01
N SER A 7 3.37 -20.32 -11.63
CA SER A 7 2.29 -21.14 -12.18
C SER A 7 0.88 -20.59 -11.94
N PHE A 8 0.67 -19.80 -10.87
CA PHE A 8 -0.60 -19.08 -10.68
C PHE A 8 -0.75 -17.97 -11.73
N PHE A 9 0.31 -17.19 -11.96
CA PHE A 9 0.31 -16.12 -12.96
C PHE A 9 0.16 -16.66 -14.38
N GLU A 10 0.91 -17.71 -14.73
CA GLU A 10 0.84 -18.38 -16.03
C GLU A 10 -0.56 -18.92 -16.32
N ALA A 11 -1.15 -19.67 -15.37
CA ALA A 11 -2.50 -20.20 -15.52
C ALA A 11 -3.58 -19.10 -15.59
N SER A 12 -3.26 -17.86 -15.18
CA SER A 12 -4.20 -16.74 -15.20
C SER A 12 -4.19 -15.97 -16.52
N LEU A 13 -3.23 -16.22 -17.42
CA LEU A 13 -3.09 -15.47 -18.68
C LEU A 13 -4.30 -15.64 -19.62
N ASP A 14 -4.83 -16.86 -19.67
CA ASP A 14 -5.92 -17.27 -20.58
C ASP A 14 -7.31 -17.11 -19.96
N LEU A 15 -7.41 -16.61 -18.72
CA LEU A 15 -8.70 -16.38 -18.10
C LEU A 15 -9.45 -15.23 -18.78
N ASP A 16 -10.76 -15.40 -18.94
CA ASP A 16 -11.66 -14.33 -19.33
C ASP A 16 -11.69 -13.24 -18.25
N SER A 17 -10.98 -12.14 -18.52
CA SER A 17 -10.83 -11.04 -17.57
C SER A 17 -12.14 -10.32 -17.28
N ALA A 18 -13.08 -10.27 -18.25
CA ALA A 18 -14.39 -9.66 -18.03
C ALA A 18 -15.21 -10.52 -17.04
N LYS A 19 -15.17 -11.84 -17.20
CA LYS A 19 -15.79 -12.77 -16.25
C LYS A 19 -15.15 -12.68 -14.87
N VAL A 20 -13.82 -12.60 -14.77
CA VAL A 20 -13.11 -12.41 -13.50
C VAL A 20 -13.53 -11.10 -12.82
N GLY A 21 -13.60 -10.01 -13.58
CA GLY A 21 -14.05 -8.70 -13.07
C GLY A 21 -15.48 -8.75 -12.54
N ALA A 22 -16.40 -9.36 -13.29
CA ALA A 22 -17.79 -9.53 -12.87
C ALA A 22 -17.91 -10.36 -11.59
N LEU A 23 -17.18 -11.48 -11.49
CA LEU A 23 -17.16 -12.33 -10.28
C LEU A 23 -16.57 -11.60 -9.08
N TYR A 24 -15.52 -10.82 -9.28
CA TYR A 24 -14.94 -10.01 -8.22
C TYR A 24 -15.95 -8.94 -7.72
N LEU A 25 -16.59 -8.19 -8.63
CA LEU A 25 -17.62 -7.22 -8.27
C LEU A 25 -18.81 -7.87 -7.54
N ASP A 26 -19.21 -9.07 -7.95
CA ASP A 26 -20.24 -9.86 -7.26
C ASP A 26 -19.82 -10.23 -5.83
N SER A 27 -18.59 -10.71 -5.65
CA SER A 27 -18.03 -11.05 -4.34
C SER A 27 -17.94 -9.85 -3.39
N CYS A 28 -17.78 -8.65 -3.93
CA CYS A 28 -17.70 -7.40 -3.19
C CYS A 28 -19.07 -6.73 -2.94
N LYS A 29 -20.19 -7.29 -3.44
CA LYS A 29 -21.53 -6.67 -3.32
C LYS A 29 -21.86 -6.23 -1.90
N ARG A 30 -21.60 -7.09 -0.90
CA ARG A 30 -21.87 -6.77 0.51
C ARG A 30 -21.05 -5.59 1.03
N MET A 31 -19.79 -5.46 0.59
CA MET A 31 -18.90 -4.37 1.00
C MET A 31 -19.21 -3.07 0.27
N ARG A 32 -19.55 -3.16 -1.02
CA ARG A 32 -19.92 -2.01 -1.85
C ARG A 32 -21.29 -1.44 -1.48
N GLY A 33 -22.24 -2.31 -1.10
CA GLY A 33 -23.64 -1.95 -1.02
C GLY A 33 -24.14 -1.38 -2.36
N ASP A 34 -24.95 -0.33 -2.27
CA ASP A 34 -25.52 0.37 -3.43
C ASP A 34 -24.64 1.53 -3.95
N LYS A 35 -23.41 1.66 -3.44
CA LYS A 35 -22.51 2.74 -3.84
C LYS A 35 -21.96 2.50 -5.24
N ALA A 36 -21.91 3.56 -6.04
CA ALA A 36 -21.34 3.54 -7.39
C ALA A 36 -19.83 3.24 -7.42
N ARG A 37 -19.13 3.52 -6.31
CA ARG A 37 -17.70 3.31 -6.14
C ARG A 37 -17.43 2.61 -4.82
N PHE A 38 -16.39 1.80 -4.77
CA PHE A 38 -15.87 1.20 -3.54
C PHE A 38 -14.35 1.17 -3.56
N ILE A 39 -13.76 0.96 -2.39
CA ILE A 39 -12.32 0.89 -2.19
C ILE A 39 -11.99 -0.54 -1.78
N ASP A 40 -11.07 -1.17 -2.50
CA ASP A 40 -10.35 -2.36 -2.03
C ASP A 40 -8.94 -1.92 -1.61
N LYS A 41 -8.67 -2.03 -0.31
CA LYS A 41 -7.36 -1.71 0.26
C LYS A 41 -6.78 -2.94 0.95
N LEU A 42 -5.91 -3.64 0.24
CA LEU A 42 -5.03 -4.67 0.77
C LEU A 42 -3.61 -4.45 0.26
N PRO A 43 -2.57 -4.43 1.14
CA PRO A 43 -1.19 -4.19 0.70
C PRO A 43 -0.73 -5.12 -0.42
N GLN A 44 -1.11 -6.40 -0.37
CA GLN A 44 -0.71 -7.40 -1.37
C GLN A 44 -1.31 -7.18 -2.77
N ASN A 45 -2.26 -6.24 -2.95
CA ASN A 45 -2.84 -5.94 -4.27
C ASN A 45 -1.78 -5.50 -5.29
N TYR A 46 -0.61 -5.01 -4.86
CA TYR A 46 0.48 -4.64 -5.76
C TYR A 46 0.95 -5.82 -6.65
N LEU A 47 0.83 -7.06 -6.16
CA LEU A 47 1.18 -8.26 -6.92
C LEU A 47 0.21 -8.53 -8.08
N LEU A 48 -1.01 -8.00 -7.99
CA LEU A 48 -2.12 -8.30 -8.89
C LEU A 48 -2.51 -7.12 -9.80
N ILE A 49 -1.80 -5.99 -9.74
CA ILE A 49 -2.13 -4.77 -10.52
C ILE A 49 -2.41 -5.07 -12.00
N PRO A 50 -1.57 -5.82 -12.75
CA PRO A 50 -1.85 -6.12 -14.15
C PRO A 50 -3.23 -6.79 -14.36
N PHE A 51 -3.60 -7.72 -13.48
CA PHE A 51 -4.90 -8.40 -13.57
C PHE A 51 -6.04 -7.51 -13.11
N ILE A 52 -5.85 -6.69 -12.09
CA ILE A 52 -6.84 -5.70 -11.64
C ILE A 52 -7.17 -4.76 -12.80
N LEU A 53 -6.15 -4.20 -13.47
CA LEU A 53 -6.35 -3.28 -14.59
C LEU A 53 -6.99 -3.97 -15.81
N LYS A 54 -6.69 -5.25 -16.04
CA LYS A 54 -7.28 -6.04 -17.14
C LYS A 54 -8.74 -6.42 -16.85
N ALA A 55 -9.07 -6.81 -15.63
CA ALA A 55 -10.40 -7.26 -15.23
C ALA A 55 -11.36 -6.10 -14.89
N LEU A 56 -10.81 -4.99 -14.39
CA LEU A 56 -11.54 -3.79 -13.98
C LEU A 56 -10.91 -2.59 -14.68
N PRO A 57 -11.23 -2.35 -15.97
CA PRO A 57 -10.55 -1.33 -16.78
C PRO A 57 -10.67 0.09 -16.22
N ASN A 58 -11.73 0.37 -15.45
CA ASN A 58 -11.97 1.66 -14.79
C ASN A 58 -11.35 1.77 -13.40
N ALA A 59 -10.61 0.76 -12.92
CA ALA A 59 -9.91 0.83 -11.66
C ALA A 59 -8.83 1.92 -11.70
N LYS A 60 -8.83 2.76 -10.67
CA LYS A 60 -7.76 3.73 -10.38
C LYS A 60 -6.85 3.15 -9.31
N ILE A 61 -5.55 3.18 -9.52
CA ILE A 61 -4.57 2.71 -8.54
C ILE A 61 -4.08 3.92 -7.74
N VAL A 62 -4.22 3.84 -6.42
CA VAL A 62 -3.62 4.78 -5.47
C VAL A 62 -2.54 4.03 -4.71
N HIS A 63 -1.33 4.56 -4.72
CA HIS A 63 -0.16 3.93 -4.15
C HIS A 63 0.42 4.81 -3.04
N LEU A 64 0.26 4.37 -1.79
CA LEU A 64 0.83 5.04 -0.64
C LEU A 64 2.30 4.64 -0.49
N THR A 65 3.21 5.60 -0.60
CA THR A 65 4.63 5.45 -0.29
C THR A 65 4.93 5.98 1.11
N ARG A 66 6.01 5.48 1.71
CA ARG A 66 6.50 5.91 3.01
C ARG A 66 8.01 5.65 3.08
N ASP A 67 8.72 6.35 3.96
CA ASP A 67 10.12 6.07 4.27
C ASP A 67 10.36 4.55 4.45
N PRO A 68 11.32 3.95 3.72
CA PRO A 68 11.54 2.51 3.75
C PRO A 68 11.90 1.98 5.14
N MET A 69 12.70 2.71 5.92
CA MET A 69 13.08 2.29 7.27
C MET A 69 11.89 2.31 8.22
N ASP A 70 11.07 3.36 8.20
CA ASP A 70 9.84 3.41 8.99
C ASP A 70 8.83 2.34 8.57
N SER A 71 8.73 2.05 7.27
CA SER A 71 7.84 1.02 6.74
C SER A 71 8.25 -0.38 7.19
N CYS A 72 9.52 -0.75 6.97
CA CYS A 72 10.06 -2.04 7.37
C CYS A 72 10.03 -2.21 8.89
N PHE A 73 10.41 -1.18 9.66
CA PHE A 73 10.36 -1.24 11.12
C PHE A 73 8.91 -1.36 11.64
N ALA A 74 7.96 -0.64 11.06
CA ALA A 74 6.55 -0.74 11.45
C ALA A 74 6.00 -2.15 11.23
N SER A 75 6.33 -2.78 10.11
CA SER A 75 5.96 -4.16 9.83
C SER A 75 6.65 -5.14 10.77
N TYR A 76 7.95 -4.95 11.03
CA TYR A 76 8.74 -5.86 11.87
C TYR A 76 8.21 -5.96 13.30
N LYS A 77 7.87 -4.83 13.90
CA LYS A 77 7.40 -4.79 15.29
C LYS A 77 5.92 -5.16 15.45
N GLN A 78 5.17 -5.34 14.36
CA GLN A 78 3.74 -5.63 14.41
C GLN A 78 3.52 -7.14 14.38
N LEU A 79 2.73 -7.65 15.33
CA LEU A 79 2.35 -9.06 15.34
C LEU A 79 1.25 -9.29 14.28
N PHE A 80 1.61 -10.03 13.24
CA PHE A 80 0.77 -10.43 12.11
C PHE A 80 0.47 -11.94 12.06
N ALA A 81 0.96 -12.72 13.03
CA ALA A 81 1.02 -14.19 12.94
C ALA A 81 1.60 -14.59 11.56
N ASP A 82 0.88 -15.40 10.78
CA ASP A 82 1.34 -15.91 9.48
C ASP A 82 0.94 -15.04 8.28
N ALA A 83 0.32 -13.86 8.49
CA ALA A 83 -0.17 -13.03 7.39
C ALA A 83 0.96 -12.43 6.53
N TYR A 84 2.10 -12.11 7.16
CA TYR A 84 3.27 -11.52 6.50
C TYR A 84 4.55 -12.21 6.97
N LEU A 85 4.85 -13.38 6.39
CA LEU A 85 5.98 -14.22 6.80
C LEU A 85 7.36 -13.52 6.73
N HIS A 86 7.48 -12.47 5.94
CA HIS A 86 8.72 -11.69 5.80
C HIS A 86 8.91 -10.67 6.94
N SER A 87 7.94 -10.48 7.85
CA SER A 87 7.99 -9.37 8.80
C SER A 87 8.99 -9.58 9.93
N TYR A 88 9.33 -10.81 10.34
CA TYR A 88 10.08 -11.04 11.60
C TYR A 88 11.58 -11.29 11.45
N ASP A 89 12.12 -11.03 10.27
CA ASP A 89 13.57 -10.99 10.02
C ASP A 89 13.92 -9.63 9.41
N LEU A 90 14.92 -8.95 10.00
CA LEU A 90 15.26 -7.57 9.64
C LEU A 90 15.73 -7.46 8.18
N GLU A 91 16.53 -8.42 7.73
CA GLU A 91 17.06 -8.41 6.39
C GLU A 91 16.02 -8.87 5.37
N GLU A 92 15.22 -9.89 5.70
CA GLU A 92 14.18 -10.37 4.80
C GLU A 92 13.05 -9.36 4.64
N MET A 93 12.68 -8.63 5.70
CA MET A 93 11.74 -7.51 5.60
C MET A 93 12.29 -6.43 4.65
N ALA A 94 13.58 -6.10 4.74
CA ALA A 94 14.24 -5.16 3.84
C ALA A 94 14.27 -5.68 2.39
N ARG A 95 14.71 -6.93 2.16
CA ARG A 95 14.73 -7.56 0.84
C ARG A 95 13.33 -7.61 0.23
N HIS A 96 12.31 -7.92 1.02
CA HIS A 96 10.92 -7.88 0.57
C HIS A 96 10.53 -6.49 0.11
N HIS A 97 10.84 -5.46 0.90
CA HIS A 97 10.55 -4.07 0.55
C HIS A 97 11.25 -3.63 -0.74
N CYS A 98 12.53 -4.00 -0.93
CA CYS A 98 13.25 -3.73 -2.18
C CYS A 98 12.58 -4.38 -3.39
N ARG A 99 12.15 -5.65 -3.28
CA ARG A 99 11.44 -6.36 -4.37
C ARG A 99 10.09 -5.71 -4.67
N TYR A 100 9.35 -5.29 -3.65
CA TYR A 100 8.10 -4.55 -3.81
C TYR A 100 8.33 -3.22 -4.56
N ARG A 101 9.34 -2.43 -4.13
CA ARG A 101 9.70 -1.15 -4.76
C ARG A 101 10.01 -1.34 -6.24
N HIS A 102 10.89 -2.29 -6.55
CA HIS A 102 11.26 -2.62 -7.93
C HIS A 102 10.05 -3.06 -8.76
N LEU A 103 9.17 -3.90 -8.20
CA LEU A 103 7.98 -4.34 -8.92
C LEU A 103 7.01 -3.19 -9.21
N MET A 104 6.85 -2.26 -8.28
CA MET A 104 6.05 -1.05 -8.51
C MET A 104 6.65 -0.15 -9.59
N ASP A 105 7.98 -0.07 -9.70
CA ASP A 105 8.65 0.63 -10.81
C ASP A 105 8.30 -0.02 -12.15
N VAL A 106 8.41 -1.35 -12.25
CA VAL A 106 8.01 -2.11 -13.45
C VAL A 106 6.55 -1.87 -13.82
N TRP A 107 5.64 -1.78 -12.84
CA TRP A 107 4.23 -1.51 -13.11
C TRP A 107 3.97 -0.08 -13.58
N ARG A 108 4.67 0.92 -13.03
CA ARG A 108 4.57 2.30 -13.52
C ARG A 108 5.01 2.42 -14.98
N ASP A 109 6.12 1.77 -15.33
CA ASP A 109 6.63 1.79 -16.70
C ASP A 109 5.65 1.11 -17.69
N ARG A 110 4.99 0.03 -17.26
CA ARG A 110 4.05 -0.72 -18.11
C ARG A 110 2.66 -0.09 -18.22
N PHE A 111 2.23 0.68 -17.22
CA PHE A 111 0.89 1.27 -17.17
C PHE A 111 0.95 2.77 -16.87
N PRO A 112 1.53 3.57 -17.79
CA PRO A 112 1.67 5.01 -17.59
C PRO A 112 0.30 5.67 -17.40
N GLY A 113 0.22 6.61 -16.45
CA GLY A 113 -1.02 7.34 -16.13
C GLY A 113 -2.08 6.53 -15.35
N ARG A 114 -1.77 5.31 -14.90
CA ARG A 114 -2.70 4.46 -14.12
C ARG A 114 -2.52 4.55 -12.61
N PHE A 115 -1.55 5.34 -12.14
CA PHE A 115 -1.17 5.45 -10.75
C PHE A 115 -1.28 6.89 -10.25
N PHE A 116 -1.69 7.02 -9.00
CA PHE A 116 -1.47 8.20 -8.19
C PHE A 116 -0.63 7.78 -6.98
N ASP A 117 0.62 8.23 -6.96
CA ASP A 117 1.52 8.05 -5.84
C ASP A 117 1.23 9.12 -4.79
N ILE A 118 1.03 8.71 -3.55
CA ILE A 118 0.82 9.60 -2.40
C ILE A 118 1.83 9.27 -1.32
N SER A 119 2.53 10.28 -0.83
CA SER A 119 3.56 10.13 0.20
C SER A 119 2.94 10.27 1.58
N TYR A 120 3.22 9.31 2.47
CA TYR A 120 2.77 9.35 3.86
C TYR A 120 3.29 10.61 4.55
N GLU A 121 4.59 10.88 4.40
CA GLU A 121 5.27 12.02 5.01
C GLU A 121 4.65 13.35 4.56
N ASP A 122 4.42 13.51 3.25
CA ASP A 122 3.84 14.74 2.71
C ASP A 122 2.38 14.89 3.15
N THR A 123 1.62 13.78 3.16
CA THR A 123 0.21 13.78 3.58
C THR A 123 0.04 14.17 5.05
N VAL A 124 0.92 13.71 5.95
CA VAL A 124 0.79 14.07 7.37
C VAL A 124 1.30 15.48 7.68
N LEU A 125 2.11 16.07 6.80
CA LEU A 125 2.57 17.45 6.90
C LEU A 125 1.56 18.44 6.31
N ASP A 126 0.89 18.07 5.22
CA ASP A 126 -0.16 18.86 4.58
C ASP A 126 -1.31 17.95 4.12
N LEU A 127 -2.21 17.65 5.05
CA LEU A 127 -3.33 16.75 4.82
C LEU A 127 -4.29 17.31 3.76
N GLU A 128 -4.60 18.60 3.81
CA GLU A 128 -5.63 19.17 2.94
C GLU A 128 -5.17 19.19 1.49
N HIS A 129 -3.95 19.63 1.22
CA HIS A 129 -3.40 19.63 -0.14
C HIS A 129 -3.40 18.22 -0.74
N ASN A 130 -2.79 17.26 -0.04
CA ASN A 130 -2.67 15.87 -0.51
C ASN A 130 -4.04 15.18 -0.66
N ALA A 131 -4.98 15.44 0.26
CA ALA A 131 -6.33 14.91 0.15
C ALA A 131 -7.07 15.49 -1.05
N ARG A 132 -6.92 16.80 -1.32
CA ARG A 132 -7.54 17.45 -2.49
C ARG A 132 -7.00 16.89 -3.81
N GLU A 133 -5.69 16.69 -3.91
CA GLU A 133 -5.08 16.08 -5.10
C GLU A 133 -5.59 14.65 -5.33
N LEU A 134 -5.68 13.84 -4.27
CA LEU A 134 -6.22 12.49 -4.34
C LEU A 134 -7.69 12.50 -4.80
N ILE A 135 -8.53 13.35 -4.19
CA ILE A 135 -9.95 13.45 -4.53
C ILE A 135 -10.13 13.91 -5.98
N HIS A 136 -9.31 14.85 -6.45
CA HIS A 136 -9.27 15.27 -7.84
C HIS A 136 -8.86 14.11 -8.77
N TYR A 137 -7.78 13.39 -8.48
CA TYR A 137 -7.38 12.21 -9.26
C TYR A 137 -8.48 11.15 -9.31
N LEU A 138 -9.26 11.00 -8.24
CA LEU A 138 -10.36 10.05 -8.17
C LEU A 138 -11.61 10.52 -8.93
N ASP A 139 -11.66 11.72 -9.50
CA ASP A 139 -12.86 12.32 -10.11
C ASP A 139 -14.04 12.34 -9.12
N LEU A 140 -13.78 12.77 -7.88
CA LEU A 140 -14.78 12.92 -6.82
C LEU A 140 -14.96 14.40 -6.45
N PRO A 141 -16.17 14.83 -6.05
CA PRO A 141 -16.35 16.14 -5.44
C PRO A 141 -15.62 16.21 -4.09
N TRP A 142 -15.11 17.40 -3.74
CA TRP A 142 -14.51 17.64 -2.44
C TRP A 142 -15.56 17.61 -1.32
N GLU A 143 -15.21 16.96 -0.21
CA GLU A 143 -15.99 16.97 1.03
C GLU A 143 -15.06 17.28 2.21
N ASP A 144 -15.42 18.24 3.06
CA ASP A 144 -14.60 18.59 4.24
C ASP A 144 -14.45 17.44 5.24
N ALA A 145 -15.32 16.42 5.14
CA ALA A 145 -15.20 15.17 5.88
C ALA A 145 -13.87 14.44 5.62
N CYS A 146 -13.20 14.69 4.48
CA CYS A 146 -11.86 14.18 4.20
C CYS A 146 -10.82 14.64 5.24
N LEU A 147 -10.99 15.84 5.82
CA LEU A 147 -10.09 16.37 6.86
C LEU A 147 -10.45 15.86 8.26
N ARG A 148 -11.69 15.40 8.42
CA ARG A 148 -12.27 14.93 9.70
C ARG A 148 -12.46 13.41 9.73
N PHE A 149 -11.57 12.67 9.07
CA PHE A 149 -11.65 11.21 8.96
C PHE A 149 -11.71 10.48 10.32
N HIS A 150 -11.08 11.06 11.35
CA HIS A 150 -11.01 10.54 12.70
C HIS A 150 -12.34 10.64 13.48
N GLU A 151 -13.30 11.44 13.00
CA GLU A 151 -14.63 11.60 13.59
C GLU A 151 -15.61 10.48 13.15
N ARG A 152 -15.24 9.66 12.17
CA ARG A 152 -16.11 8.59 11.67
C ARG A 152 -16.26 7.48 12.72
N SER A 153 -17.50 7.08 12.98
CA SER A 153 -17.86 6.05 13.98
C SER A 153 -17.73 4.61 13.47
N GLU A 154 -17.48 4.42 12.18
CA GLU A 154 -17.38 3.11 11.55
C GLU A 154 -16.18 2.30 12.09
N ALA A 155 -16.35 1.00 12.21
CA ALA A 155 -15.29 0.11 12.69
C ALA A 155 -14.16 0.01 11.66
N VAL A 156 -12.93 0.31 12.08
CA VAL A 156 -11.72 0.11 11.28
C VAL A 156 -11.07 -1.20 11.71
N SER A 157 -11.15 -2.23 10.86
CA SER A 157 -10.54 -3.55 11.12
C SER A 157 -9.13 -3.62 10.51
N THR A 158 -8.17 -2.93 11.12
CA THR A 158 -6.76 -2.95 10.69
C THR A 158 -5.81 -2.97 11.89
N ALA A 159 -4.57 -3.42 11.69
CA ALA A 159 -3.52 -3.32 12.71
C ALA A 159 -3.25 -1.88 13.19
N SER A 160 -3.63 -0.88 12.38
CA SER A 160 -3.50 0.55 12.68
C SER A 160 -4.79 1.18 13.20
N ALA A 161 -5.81 0.39 13.59
CA ALA A 161 -7.14 0.90 13.93
C ALA A 161 -7.15 2.01 15.00
N VAL A 162 -6.30 1.88 16.03
CA VAL A 162 -6.17 2.91 17.09
C VAL A 162 -5.63 4.22 16.51
N GLN A 163 -4.65 4.15 15.62
CA GLN A 163 -4.00 5.33 15.03
C GLN A 163 -4.92 6.09 14.08
N VAL A 164 -5.79 5.38 13.35
CA VAL A 164 -6.75 5.99 12.40
C VAL A 164 -7.84 6.79 13.10
N ARG A 165 -8.06 6.57 14.41
CA ARG A 165 -9.05 7.30 15.22
C ARG A 165 -8.51 8.60 15.82
N GLU A 166 -7.26 8.92 15.58
CA GLU A 166 -6.64 10.16 16.02
C GLU A 166 -6.54 11.14 14.85
N PRO A 167 -6.52 12.47 15.12
CA PRO A 167 -6.13 13.45 14.12
C PRO A 167 -4.76 13.11 13.51
N VAL A 168 -4.54 13.60 12.29
CA VAL A 168 -3.27 13.41 11.59
C VAL A 168 -2.09 13.88 12.45
N HIS A 169 -1.02 13.09 12.49
CA HIS A 169 0.14 13.39 13.33
C HIS A 169 1.45 12.88 12.70
N THR A 170 2.56 13.51 13.06
CA THR A 170 3.90 13.18 12.52
C THR A 170 4.69 12.20 13.39
N ARG A 171 4.15 11.74 14.54
CA ARG A 171 4.86 10.90 15.53
C ARG A 171 5.42 9.56 15.00
N SER A 172 4.94 9.11 13.85
CA SER A 172 5.42 7.86 13.23
C SER A 172 6.55 8.08 12.23
N ILE A 173 6.87 9.33 11.87
CA ILE A 173 8.00 9.68 11.00
C ILE A 173 9.30 9.60 11.81
N GLY A 174 10.30 8.95 11.25
CA GLY A 174 11.63 8.75 11.83
C GLY A 174 11.63 7.90 13.10
N ARG A 175 10.57 7.14 13.38
CA ARG A 175 10.44 6.38 14.64
C ARG A 175 11.49 5.28 14.73
N TRP A 176 11.91 4.74 13.58
CA TRP A 176 12.99 3.75 13.49
C TRP A 176 14.32 4.25 14.07
N ARG A 177 14.59 5.58 14.05
CA ARG A 177 15.88 6.15 14.49
C ARG A 177 16.19 5.86 15.96
N LYS A 178 15.16 5.70 16.79
CA LYS A 178 15.30 5.28 18.20
C LYS A 178 15.97 3.91 18.36
N TYR A 179 15.90 3.09 17.31
CA TYR A 179 16.44 1.74 17.26
C TYR A 179 17.48 1.59 16.13
N GLN A 180 18.06 2.70 15.65
CA GLN A 180 18.95 2.69 14.48
C GLN A 180 20.08 1.65 14.60
N ASN A 181 20.66 1.50 15.79
CA ASN A 181 21.75 0.56 16.02
C ASN A 181 21.27 -0.90 15.88
N GLN A 182 20.08 -1.22 16.37
CA GLN A 182 19.48 -2.56 16.27
C GLN A 182 18.96 -2.85 14.86
N LEU A 183 18.60 -1.82 14.11
CA LEU A 183 18.10 -1.92 12.74
C LEU A 183 19.21 -1.85 11.69
N ALA A 184 20.48 -1.85 12.09
CA ALA A 184 21.61 -1.80 11.17
C ALA A 184 21.57 -2.89 10.05
N PRO A 185 21.16 -4.15 10.30
CA PRO A 185 21.03 -5.15 9.22
C PRO A 185 20.00 -4.76 8.16
N MET A 186 18.85 -4.23 8.59
CA MET A 186 17.78 -3.74 7.70
C MET A 186 18.27 -2.55 6.88
N GLN A 187 18.92 -1.58 7.53
CA GLN A 187 19.46 -0.39 6.87
C GLN A 187 20.50 -0.75 5.81
N LYS A 188 21.40 -1.69 6.12
CA LYS A 188 22.42 -2.17 5.19
C LYS A 188 21.80 -2.73 3.91
N VAL A 189 20.82 -3.63 4.03
CA VAL A 189 20.16 -4.24 2.86
C VAL A 189 19.44 -3.18 2.01
N LEU A 190 18.72 -2.25 2.64
CA LEU A 190 18.03 -1.18 1.91
C LEU A 190 19.02 -0.26 1.18
N ALA A 191 20.17 0.04 1.80
CA ALA A 191 21.22 0.85 1.20
C ALA A 191 21.92 0.15 0.02
N GLU A 192 22.23 -1.14 0.15
CA GLU A 192 22.82 -1.94 -0.93
C GLU A 192 21.94 -2.01 -2.20
N HIS A 193 20.62 -1.89 -2.03
CA HIS A 193 19.66 -1.88 -3.13
C HIS A 193 19.27 -0.47 -3.59
N GLY A 194 19.89 0.58 -3.06
CA GLY A 194 19.60 1.98 -3.42
C GLY A 194 18.21 2.47 -3.00
N VAL A 195 17.54 1.77 -2.09
CA VAL A 195 16.20 2.13 -1.58
C VAL A 195 16.29 3.07 -0.37
N PHE A 196 17.43 3.09 0.31
CA PHE A 196 17.71 3.99 1.41
C PHE A 196 19.09 4.63 1.24
N PRO A 197 19.31 5.90 1.65
CA PRO A 197 20.62 6.50 1.56
C PRO A 197 21.68 5.65 2.29
N SER A 198 22.80 5.38 1.61
CA SER A 198 23.96 4.83 2.30
C SER A 198 24.40 5.83 3.37
N SER A 199 24.60 5.35 4.60
CA SER A 199 25.25 6.16 5.63
C SER A 199 26.58 6.65 5.06
N GLN A 200 26.73 7.95 4.82
CA GLN A 200 28.06 8.51 4.59
C GLN A 200 28.86 8.25 5.86
N ASN A 201 29.99 7.56 5.72
CA ASN A 201 31.01 7.48 6.77
C ASN A 201 31.57 8.87 7.09
#